data_AF-A0A368DNM2-F1
#
_entry.id   AF-A0A368DNM2-F1
#
_cell.length_a   1.000
_cell.length_b   1.000
_cell.length_c   1.000
_cell.angle_alpha   90.00
_cell.angle_beta   90.00
_cell.angle_gamma   90.00
#
_symmetry.space_group_name_H-M   'P 1'
#
loop_
_entity.id
_entity.type
_entity.pdbx_description
1 polymer ?
#
loop_
_entity_poly.entity_id
_entity_poly.type
_entity_poly.pdbx_seq_one_letter_code
_entity_poly.pdbx_strand_id
1 'polypeptide(L)'
;MTIHDRLRQIIADKKISISKFERTIGVGQNSVSSCLRRESSVNHEVLLGVKVNFPEYSLDWIITGKKSENEELVTLIKNNLRELEKEVNKIT
;
A
#
# COMPACT_ATOMS: atom_id res chain seq x y z
N MET A 1 1.47 -14.63 5.38
CA MET A 1 0.82 -13.61 4.54
C MET A 1 1.45 -13.62 3.16
N THR A 2 0.68 -13.95 2.14
CA THR A 2 1.11 -14.01 0.73
C THR A 2 0.97 -12.62 0.06
N ILE A 3 1.42 -12.50 -1.18
CA ILE A 3 1.17 -11.29 -1.98
C ILE A 3 -0.33 -11.06 -2.23
N HIS A 4 -1.10 -12.13 -2.39
CA HIS A 4 -2.55 -12.07 -2.55
C HIS A 4 -3.24 -11.53 -1.30
N ASP A 5 -2.80 -11.97 -0.11
CA ASP A 5 -3.31 -11.44 1.16
C ASP A 5 -3.06 -9.93 1.28
N ARG A 6 -1.87 -9.47 0.88
CA ARG A 6 -1.52 -8.04 0.91
C ARG A 6 -2.33 -7.22 -0.07
N LEU A 7 -2.58 -7.73 -1.27
CA LEU A 7 -3.49 -7.08 -2.23
C LEU A 7 -4.92 -7.01 -1.68
N ARG A 8 -5.43 -8.07 -1.04
CA ARG A 8 -6.74 -8.06 -0.35
C ARG A 8 -6.75 -7.03 0.78
N GLN A 9 -5.67 -6.92 1.54
CA GLN A 9 -5.53 -5.92 2.60
C GLN A 9 -5.61 -4.50 2.06
N ILE A 10 -4.88 -4.16 1.00
CA ILE A 10 -4.94 -2.82 0.37
C ILE A 10 -6.39 -2.48 -0.05
N ILE A 11 -7.07 -3.43 -0.70
CA ILE A 11 -8.45 -3.26 -1.17
C ILE A 11 -9.41 -3.03 0.01
N ALA A 12 -9.25 -3.79 1.09
CA ALA A 12 -10.05 -3.69 2.31
C ALA A 12 -9.80 -2.36 3.05
N ASP A 13 -8.55 -1.99 3.26
CA ASP A 13 -8.15 -0.74 3.93
C ASP A 13 -8.71 0.49 3.20
N LYS A 14 -8.72 0.45 1.87
CA LYS A 14 -9.27 1.52 1.02
C LYS A 14 -10.79 1.47 0.85
N LYS A 15 -11.44 0.41 1.34
CA LYS A 15 -12.89 0.20 1.26
C LYS A 15 -13.42 0.34 -0.17
N ILE A 16 -12.71 -0.24 -1.13
CA ILE A 16 -13.08 -0.23 -2.55
C ILE A 16 -13.36 -1.66 -3.04
N SER A 17 -14.20 -1.79 -4.07
CA SER A 17 -14.38 -3.09 -4.73
C SER A 17 -13.15 -3.46 -5.57
N ILE A 18 -12.96 -4.75 -5.84
CA ILE A 18 -11.89 -5.24 -6.73
C ILE A 18 -11.98 -4.56 -8.11
N SER A 19 -13.17 -4.40 -8.68
CA SER A 19 -13.34 -3.74 -9.97
C SER A 19 -12.98 -2.25 -9.93
N LYS A 20 -13.22 -1.56 -8.80
CA LYS A 20 -12.77 -0.17 -8.63
C LYS A 20 -11.25 -0.12 -8.51
N PHE A 21 -10.66 -1.03 -7.75
CA PHE A 21 -9.22 -1.16 -7.63
C PHE A 21 -8.54 -1.39 -8.98
N GLU A 22 -9.03 -2.34 -9.80
CA GLU A 22 -8.51 -2.61 -11.15
C GLU A 22 -8.53 -1.36 -12.04
N ARG A 23 -9.64 -0.61 -12.04
CA ARG A 23 -9.73 0.66 -12.77
C ARG A 23 -8.78 1.72 -12.24
N THR A 24 -8.62 1.83 -10.92
CA THR A 24 -7.72 2.79 -10.28
C THR A 24 -6.27 2.53 -10.64
N ILE A 25 -5.83 1.27 -10.64
CA ILE A 25 -4.45 0.92 -10.98
C ILE A 25 -4.18 0.77 -12.48
N GLY A 26 -5.20 0.99 -13.32
CA GLY A 26 -5.07 1.00 -14.78
C GLY A 26 -4.86 -0.38 -15.41
N VAL A 27 -5.30 -1.47 -14.76
CA VAL A 27 -5.17 -2.83 -15.31
C VAL A 27 -6.48 -3.32 -15.93
N GLY A 28 -6.38 -4.37 -16.75
CA GLY A 28 -7.54 -5.00 -17.37
C GLY A 28 -8.57 -5.48 -16.35
N GLN A 29 -9.84 -5.47 -16.77
CA GLN A 29 -10.91 -6.09 -15.97
C GLN A 29 -10.58 -7.57 -15.73
N ASN A 30 -10.73 -8.00 -14.48
CA ASN A 30 -10.44 -9.34 -13.99
C ASN A 30 -8.96 -9.72 -13.84
N SER A 31 -8.01 -8.82 -14.11
CA SER A 31 -6.59 -9.09 -13.89
C SER A 31 -6.30 -9.37 -12.41
N VAL A 32 -6.88 -8.58 -11.51
CA VAL A 32 -6.72 -8.75 -10.06
C VAL A 32 -7.72 -9.77 -9.54
N SER A 33 -8.97 -9.74 -10.00
CA SER A 33 -10.01 -10.66 -9.52
C SER A 33 -9.67 -12.13 -9.79
N SER A 34 -9.16 -12.43 -10.98
CA SER A 34 -8.76 -13.80 -11.35
C SER A 34 -7.51 -14.24 -10.59
N CYS A 35 -6.54 -13.32 -10.45
CA CYS A 35 -5.31 -13.56 -9.71
C CYS A 35 -5.60 -13.88 -8.23
N LEU A 36 -6.46 -13.10 -7.58
CA LEU A 36 -6.83 -13.29 -6.17
C LEU A 36 -7.66 -14.55 -5.94
N ARG A 37 -8.51 -14.94 -6.91
CA ARG A 37 -9.34 -16.14 -6.80
C ARG A 37 -8.53 -17.43 -7.00
N ARG A 38 -7.59 -17.42 -7.94
CA ARG A 38 -6.79 -18.61 -8.30
C ARG A 38 -5.46 -18.69 -7.58
N GLU A 39 -5.12 -17.65 -6.83
CA GLU A 39 -3.79 -17.45 -6.22
C GLU A 39 -2.65 -17.62 -7.25
N SER A 40 -2.91 -17.18 -8.50
CA SER A 40 -1.95 -17.26 -9.60
C SER A 40 -0.92 -16.13 -9.53
N SER A 41 0.07 -16.17 -10.42
CA SER A 41 1.07 -15.11 -10.53
C SER A 41 0.45 -13.72 -10.66
N VAL A 42 0.99 -12.75 -9.91
CA VAL A 42 0.63 -11.34 -10.00
C VAL A 42 1.41 -10.71 -11.14
N ASN A 43 0.72 -10.07 -12.08
CA ASN A 43 1.36 -9.37 -13.19
C ASN A 43 2.11 -8.12 -12.68
N HIS A 44 3.30 -7.85 -13.24
CA HIS A 44 4.10 -6.67 -12.93
C HIS A 44 3.34 -5.34 -13.10
N GLU A 45 2.39 -5.26 -14.04
CA GLU A 45 1.52 -4.09 -14.21
C GLU A 45 0.66 -3.80 -12.98
N VAL A 46 0.21 -4.85 -12.28
CA VAL A 46 -0.52 -4.69 -11.00
C VAL A 46 0.40 -4.07 -9.95
N LEU A 47 1.65 -4.51 -9.88
CA LEU A 47 2.63 -4.00 -8.92
C LEU A 47 2.96 -2.52 -9.19
N LEU A 48 3.18 -2.16 -10.46
CA LEU A 48 3.44 -0.79 -10.88
C LEU A 48 2.23 0.10 -10.60
N GLY A 49 1.03 -0.36 -10.96
CA GLY A 49 -0.21 0.38 -10.72
C GLY A 49 -0.46 0.61 -9.24
N VAL A 50 -0.16 -0.36 -8.38
CA VAL A 50 -0.22 -0.18 -6.92
C VAL A 50 0.81 0.83 -6.42
N LYS A 51 2.06 0.74 -6.87
CA LYS A 51 3.12 1.69 -6.47
C LYS A 51 2.75 3.14 -6.80
N VAL A 52 2.10 3.38 -7.94
CA VAL A 52 1.70 4.72 -8.39
C VAL A 52 0.47 5.23 -7.62
N ASN A 53 -0.55 4.39 -7.41
CA ASN A 53 -1.84 4.83 -6.90
C ASN A 53 -2.01 4.67 -5.38
N PHE A 54 -1.18 3.84 -4.74
CA PHE A 54 -1.20 3.59 -3.30
C PHE A 54 0.22 3.66 -2.71
N PRO A 55 0.89 4.82 -2.80
CA PRO A 55 2.31 5.00 -2.45
C PRO A 55 2.62 4.75 -0.96
N GLU A 56 1.62 4.76 -0.09
CA GLU A 56 1.73 4.40 1.32
C GLU A 56 2.06 2.92 1.55
N TYR A 57 1.82 2.05 0.56
CA TYR A 57 2.24 0.65 0.61
C TYR A 57 3.56 0.50 -0.14
N SER A 58 4.61 0.08 0.58
CA SER A 58 5.91 -0.21 -0.03
C SER A 58 5.80 -1.39 -1.00
N LEU A 59 6.40 -1.23 -2.18
CA LEU A 59 6.52 -2.33 -3.14
C LEU A 59 7.30 -3.52 -2.55
N ASP A 60 8.33 -3.22 -1.74
CA ASP A 60 9.08 -4.26 -1.03
C ASP A 60 8.17 -5.05 -0.09
N TRP A 61 7.33 -4.37 0.69
CA TRP A 61 6.35 -5.04 1.56
C TRP A 61 5.33 -5.84 0.75
N ILE A 62 4.86 -5.33 -0.38
CA ILE A 62 3.93 -6.07 -1.25
C ILE A 62 4.57 -7.37 -1.77
N ILE A 63 5.85 -7.35 -2.13
CA ILE A 63 6.52 -8.53 -2.69
C ILE A 63 6.95 -9.49 -1.56
N THR A 64 7.66 -8.98 -0.55
CA THR A 64 8.34 -9.79 0.47
C THR A 64 7.51 -10.04 1.72
N GLY A 65 6.51 -9.18 1.98
CA GLY A 65 5.77 -9.15 3.24
C GLY A 65 6.55 -8.57 4.41
N LYS A 66 7.80 -8.14 4.20
CA LYS A 66 8.64 -7.53 5.23
C LYS A 66 8.36 -6.04 5.28
N LYS A 67 8.32 -5.51 6.49
CA LYS A 67 8.31 -4.08 6.71
C LYS A 67 9.74 -3.55 6.60
N SER A 68 9.86 -2.26 6.30
CA SER A 68 11.17 -1.59 6.28
C SER A 68 11.84 -1.73 7.64
N GLU A 69 13.11 -2.13 7.65
CA GLU A 69 13.94 -2.18 8.88
C GLU A 69 14.02 -0.81 9.58
N ASN A 70 13.83 0.27 8.80
CA ASN A 70 13.80 1.64 9.30
C ASN A 70 12.44 2.12 9.83
N GLU A 71 11.43 1.25 9.99
CA GLU A 71 10.07 1.67 10.43
C GLU A 71 10.10 2.37 11.79
N GLU A 72 10.93 1.88 12.72
CA GLU A 72 11.12 2.50 14.04
C GLU A 72 11.71 3.91 13.93
N LEU A 73 12.74 4.07 13.10
CA LEU A 73 13.36 5.39 12.83
C LEU A 73 12.37 6.36 12.21
N VAL A 74 11.58 5.92 11.22
CA VAL A 74 10.54 6.76 10.60
C VAL A 74 9.48 7.17 11.62
N THR A 75 9.11 6.26 12.52
CA THR A 75 8.14 6.55 13.59
C THR A 75 8.68 7.60 14.57
N LEU A 76 9.95 7.46 14.98
CA LEU A 76 10.62 8.45 15.82
C LEU A 76 10.64 9.84 15.16
N ILE A 77 11.03 9.92 13.89
CA ILE A 77 11.06 11.19 13.14
C ILE A 77 9.66 11.81 13.08
N LYS A 78 8.62 11.03 12.78
CA LYS A 78 7.22 11.52 12.74
C LYS A 78 6.76 12.07 14.08
N ASN A 79 7.12 11.43 15.19
CA ASN A 79 6.77 11.90 16.52
C ASN A 79 7.47 13.23 16.83
N ASN A 80 8.77 13.32 16.55
CA ASN A 80 9.52 14.56 16.75
C ASN A 80 8.96 15.72 15.92
N LEU A 81 8.57 15.47 14.66
CA LEU A 81 7.92 16.48 13.82
C LEU A 81 6.60 16.98 14.42
N ARG A 82 5.76 16.08 14.95
CA ARG A 82 4.50 16.46 15.62
C ARG A 82 4.72 17.30 16.87
N GLU A 83 5.74 17.00 17.66
CA GLU A 83 6.07 17.81 18.83
C GLU A 83 6.57 19.20 18.42
N LEU A 84 7.41 19.29 17.39
CA LEU A 84 7.83 20.58 16.83
C LEU A 84 6.65 21.41 16.30
N GLU A 85 5.71 20.79 15.59
CA GLU A 85 4.48 21.45 15.12
C GLU A 85 3.68 22.04 16.28
N LYS A 86 3.56 21.32 17.39
CA LYS A 86 2.90 21.83 18.60
C LYS A 86 3.63 23.03 19.20
N GLU A 87 4.95 22.99 19.28
CA GLU A 87 5.72 24.12 19.85
C GLU A 87 5.63 25.36 18.95
N VAL A 88 5.69 25.20 17.62
CA VAL A 88 5.50 26.31 16.67
C VAL A 88 4.12 26.93 16.84
N ASN A 89 3.07 26.12 16.96
CA ASN A 89 1.70 26.62 17.16
C ASN A 89 1.48 27.34 18.51
N LYS A 90 2.42 27.26 19.47
CA LYS A 90 2.34 28.05 20.71
C LYS A 90 2.91 29.46 20.56
N ILE A 91 3.73 29.70 19.53
CA ILE A 91 4.44 30.98 19.31
C ILE A 91 3.89 31.81 18.14
N THR A 92 2.99 31.24 17.34
CA THR A 92 2.17 31.94 16.31
C THR A 92 0.71 31.92 16.70
#